data_AF-A0A398CUY5-F1
#
_entry.id   AF-A0A398CUY5-F1
#
_cell.length_a   1.000
_cell.length_b   1.000
_cell.length_c   1.000
_cell.angle_alpha   90.00
_cell.angle_beta   90.00
_cell.angle_gamma   90.00
#
_symmetry.space_group_name_H-M   'P 1'
#
loop_
_entity.id
_entity.type
_entity.pdbx_description
1 polymer ?
#
loop_
_entity_poly.entity_id
_entity_poly.type
_entity_poly.pdbx_seq_one_letter_code
_entity_poly.pdbx_strand_id
1 'polypeptide(L)'
;MGRGTFERWSIDIVGSIVALQQGSGPVYDDGASAPDGSIPVQDGLLKADDRCAMDWEYDRLTTATGMKYYAYPYADWWRTELIRHLISITLSKGKLLPFLSFWPAGIPAVAVISHDSDINKDEHAAATLQLLREVDARSTWCMLEPGYSSATYDEVKADGHDLCLHYNALDMEGGKWDEEAFRNQSKWLRDAAGIDRISSNKNHYTRFEGWGELYRWCEQNGIESDQTRGPSKKGNIGLIFGTCHPYFPVSDFMEGNRSYDVLEIGFLSQDLNHPELYDSSLVDPFLNIVRESEGVAHFLFHQVHIYNFEPVRQAVREVVAGARQRGFALWTVDEVNQWERARRSVSIAGVDESGRPVLEGEELPQATVVYVPVSADSSATDGDCEIKFGFVCRKYTICERNDG
;
A
#
# COMPACT_ATOMS: atom_id res chain seq x y z
N MET A 1 34.94 23.63 15.81
CA MET A 1 33.56 23.60 15.27
C MET A 1 33.63 23.53 13.74
N GLY A 2 32.72 22.83 13.06
CA GLY A 2 32.51 23.01 11.61
C GLY A 2 32.94 21.90 10.62
N ARG A 3 32.79 20.59 10.93
CA ARG A 3 32.98 19.51 9.92
C ARG A 3 31.66 19.06 9.24
N GLY A 4 30.54 19.68 9.61
CA GLY A 4 29.24 19.44 8.99
C GLY A 4 29.17 20.00 7.56
N THR A 5 28.22 19.50 6.78
CA THR A 5 27.85 20.07 5.47
C THR A 5 26.41 20.57 5.55
N PHE A 6 26.09 21.56 4.71
CA PHE A 6 24.73 22.03 4.49
C PHE A 6 24.38 21.76 3.03
N GLU A 7 23.26 21.08 2.83
CA GLU A 7 22.84 20.56 1.54
C GLU A 7 21.46 21.15 1.26
N ARG A 8 21.27 21.75 0.07
CA ARG A 8 20.04 22.46 -0.27
C ARG A 8 19.43 21.90 -1.54
N TRP A 9 18.15 21.58 -1.47
CA TRP A 9 17.31 21.33 -2.63
C TRP A 9 16.47 22.57 -2.93
N SER A 10 16.25 22.86 -4.21
CA SER A 10 15.33 23.94 -4.61
C SER A 10 13.86 23.51 -4.55
N ILE A 11 13.60 22.23 -4.32
CA ILE A 11 12.26 21.61 -4.25
C ILE A 11 12.04 21.14 -2.81
N ASP A 12 10.84 21.34 -2.28
CA ASP A 12 10.41 20.72 -1.03
C ASP A 12 10.08 19.24 -1.27
N ILE A 13 11.09 18.37 -1.13
CA ILE A 13 10.94 16.93 -1.34
C ILE A 13 9.89 16.36 -0.39
N VAL A 14 9.94 16.71 0.90
CA VAL A 14 9.07 16.12 1.92
C VAL A 14 7.63 16.57 1.70
N GLY A 15 7.42 17.88 1.47
CA GLY A 15 6.11 18.40 1.10
C GLY A 15 5.56 17.78 -0.18
N SER A 16 6.40 17.53 -1.19
CA SER A 16 6.00 16.87 -2.43
C SER A 16 5.55 15.42 -2.20
N ILE A 17 6.30 14.66 -1.38
CA ILE A 17 5.93 13.29 -1.00
C ILE A 17 4.58 13.28 -0.29
N VAL A 18 4.37 14.14 0.71
CA VAL A 18 3.10 14.22 1.44
C VAL A 18 1.95 14.63 0.52
N ALA A 19 2.15 15.61 -0.36
CA ALA A 19 1.12 16.05 -1.30
C ALA A 19 0.71 14.95 -2.28
N LEU A 20 1.65 14.13 -2.74
CA LEU A 20 1.36 12.98 -3.61
C LEU A 20 0.59 11.91 -2.84
N GLN A 21 1.10 11.50 -1.68
CA GLN A 21 0.55 10.40 -0.88
C GLN A 21 -0.83 10.77 -0.29
N GLN A 22 -0.93 11.92 0.38
CA GLN A 22 -2.12 12.37 1.12
C GLN A 22 -3.01 13.36 0.36
N GLY A 23 -2.58 13.83 -0.80
CA GLY A 23 -3.28 14.88 -1.53
C GLY A 23 -2.80 16.29 -1.13
N SER A 24 -3.18 17.25 -1.95
CA SER A 24 -2.74 18.66 -1.87
C SER A 24 -3.39 19.47 -0.74
N GLY A 25 -4.34 18.88 0.00
CA GLY A 25 -5.05 19.51 1.11
C GLY A 25 -6.26 18.68 1.56
N PRO A 26 -7.06 19.18 2.51
CA PRO A 26 -8.26 18.48 2.96
C PRO A 26 -9.33 18.38 1.86
N VAL A 27 -10.09 17.29 1.89
CA VAL A 27 -11.22 17.05 1.00
C VAL A 27 -12.48 17.69 1.61
N TYR A 28 -12.91 18.82 1.05
CA TYR A 28 -14.14 19.54 1.43
C TYR A 28 -15.05 19.84 0.24
N ASP A 29 -14.57 19.55 -0.97
CA ASP A 29 -15.23 19.77 -2.25
C ASP A 29 -14.70 18.75 -3.25
N ASP A 30 -15.51 18.42 -4.25
CA ASP A 30 -15.14 17.54 -5.35
C ASP A 30 -13.91 18.08 -6.08
N GLY A 31 -13.03 17.18 -6.52
CA GLY A 31 -11.86 17.52 -7.29
C GLY A 31 -12.18 18.02 -8.70
N ALA A 32 -11.17 18.55 -9.37
CA ALA A 32 -11.30 18.97 -10.76
C ALA A 32 -11.40 17.76 -11.69
N SER A 33 -12.44 17.74 -12.54
CA SER A 33 -12.55 16.76 -13.62
C SER A 33 -11.36 16.83 -14.58
N ALA A 34 -11.01 15.69 -15.18
CA ALA A 34 -9.94 15.65 -16.16
C ALA A 34 -10.25 16.55 -17.37
N PRO A 35 -9.30 17.36 -17.87
CA PRO A 35 -9.54 18.29 -18.98
C PRO A 35 -9.99 17.61 -20.28
N ASP A 36 -9.65 16.33 -20.46
CA ASP A 36 -10.02 15.52 -21.62
C ASP A 36 -11.41 14.85 -21.48
N GLY A 37 -12.13 15.12 -20.39
CA GLY A 37 -13.45 14.57 -20.10
C GLY A 37 -13.44 13.09 -19.70
N SER A 38 -12.27 12.47 -19.53
CA SER A 38 -12.17 11.04 -19.20
C SER A 38 -12.63 10.69 -17.78
N ILE A 39 -12.68 11.68 -16.88
CA ILE A 39 -12.98 11.51 -15.45
C ILE A 39 -13.90 12.62 -14.99
N PRO A 40 -15.20 12.36 -14.80
CA PRO A 40 -16.09 13.29 -14.13
C PRO A 40 -15.84 13.20 -12.62
N VAL A 41 -14.94 14.03 -12.08
CA VAL A 41 -14.66 14.04 -10.64
C VAL A 41 -15.82 14.67 -9.86
N GLN A 42 -16.59 15.55 -10.49
CA GLN A 42 -17.75 16.23 -9.89
C GLN A 42 -19.02 15.37 -9.93
N ASP A 43 -19.16 14.43 -9.00
CA ASP A 43 -20.36 13.61 -8.83
C ASP A 43 -21.12 13.89 -7.53
N GLY A 44 -20.73 14.93 -6.78
CA GLY A 44 -21.35 15.32 -5.52
C GLY A 44 -21.03 14.38 -4.37
N LEU A 45 -19.99 13.57 -4.49
CA LEU A 45 -19.55 12.62 -3.50
C LEU A 45 -18.05 12.75 -3.25
N LEU A 46 -17.71 13.26 -2.06
CA LEU A 46 -16.33 13.49 -1.64
C LEU A 46 -15.53 12.19 -1.46
N LYS A 47 -14.41 12.06 -2.15
CA LYS A 47 -13.55 10.86 -2.20
C LYS A 47 -12.09 11.21 -2.00
N ALA A 48 -11.30 10.19 -1.66
CA ALA A 48 -9.88 10.36 -1.35
C ALA A 48 -9.06 10.99 -2.50
N ASP A 49 -9.49 10.79 -3.74
CA ASP A 49 -8.82 11.27 -4.95
C ASP A 49 -9.21 12.68 -5.39
N ASP A 50 -10.16 13.35 -4.71
CA ASP A 50 -10.55 14.73 -5.01
C ASP A 50 -9.43 15.76 -4.83
N ARG A 51 -8.39 15.40 -4.08
CA ARG A 51 -7.20 16.22 -3.82
C ARG A 51 -5.92 15.62 -4.36
N CYS A 52 -6.02 14.67 -5.29
CA CYS A 52 -4.86 14.08 -5.98
C CYS A 52 -3.92 15.18 -6.50
N ALA A 53 -2.60 15.00 -6.27
CA ALA A 53 -1.58 15.93 -6.72
C ALA A 53 -0.93 15.54 -8.05
N MET A 54 -1.30 14.40 -8.63
CA MET A 54 -0.82 13.95 -9.94
C MET A 54 -1.47 14.76 -11.06
N ASP A 55 -0.75 14.92 -12.17
CA ASP A 55 -1.18 15.65 -13.35
C ASP A 55 -1.91 14.74 -14.35
N TRP A 56 -3.08 15.20 -14.82
CA TRP A 56 -3.92 14.45 -15.75
C TRP A 56 -3.28 14.19 -17.12
N GLU A 57 -2.37 15.04 -17.58
CA GLU A 57 -1.75 14.97 -18.91
C GLU A 57 -0.38 14.30 -18.85
N TYR A 58 0.46 14.71 -17.91
CA TYR A 58 1.86 14.29 -17.88
C TYR A 58 2.11 12.98 -17.15
N ASP A 59 1.25 12.63 -16.18
CA ASP A 59 1.51 11.48 -15.31
C ASP A 59 0.76 10.22 -15.74
N ARG A 60 -0.07 10.33 -16.79
CA ARG A 60 -0.82 9.22 -17.35
C ARG A 60 -0.18 8.67 -18.62
N LEU A 61 -0.02 7.34 -18.66
CA LEU A 61 0.28 6.61 -19.89
C LEU A 61 -0.98 5.98 -20.46
N THR A 62 -0.88 5.50 -21.70
CA THR A 62 -1.97 4.82 -22.40
C THR A 62 -1.57 3.39 -22.73
N THR A 63 -2.41 2.40 -22.40
CA THR A 63 -2.19 1.00 -22.74
C THR A 63 -2.36 0.75 -24.25
N ALA A 64 -1.98 -0.44 -24.72
CA ALA A 64 -2.25 -0.86 -26.09
C ALA A 64 -3.76 -0.88 -26.44
N THR A 65 -4.63 -1.03 -25.44
CA THR A 65 -6.09 -0.99 -25.59
C THR A 65 -6.67 0.43 -25.51
N GLY A 66 -5.83 1.47 -25.37
CA GLY A 66 -6.25 2.87 -25.32
C GLY A 66 -6.62 3.37 -23.93
N MET A 67 -6.37 2.58 -22.88
CA MET A 67 -6.75 2.93 -21.51
C MET A 67 -5.71 3.83 -20.85
N LYS A 68 -6.14 4.96 -20.28
CA LYS A 68 -5.26 5.87 -19.53
C LYS A 68 -5.08 5.44 -18.08
N TYR A 69 -3.87 5.51 -17.55
CA TYR A 69 -3.54 5.15 -16.17
C TYR A 69 -2.36 5.96 -15.62
N TYR A 70 -2.35 6.22 -14.31
CA TYR A 70 -1.24 6.84 -13.60
C TYR A 70 -0.08 5.87 -13.45
N ALA A 71 1.06 6.20 -14.05
CA ALA A 71 2.14 5.24 -14.26
C ALA A 71 3.28 5.33 -13.24
N TYR A 72 3.36 6.40 -12.46
CA TYR A 72 4.61 6.77 -11.80
C TYR A 72 4.49 6.89 -10.28
N PRO A 73 5.37 6.22 -9.51
CA PRO A 73 5.42 6.33 -8.05
C PRO A 73 6.34 7.49 -7.64
N TYR A 74 6.01 8.73 -8.04
CA TYR A 74 6.87 9.89 -7.82
C TYR A 74 7.27 10.11 -6.36
N ALA A 75 6.40 9.81 -5.39
CA ALA A 75 6.72 9.93 -3.97
C ALA A 75 7.84 8.97 -3.58
N ASP A 76 7.85 7.76 -4.16
CA ASP A 76 8.86 6.74 -3.89
C ASP A 76 10.19 7.09 -4.56
N TRP A 77 10.15 7.66 -5.76
CA TRP A 77 11.33 8.18 -6.44
C TRP A 77 11.94 9.39 -5.72
N TRP A 78 11.12 10.31 -5.21
CA TRP A 78 11.60 11.41 -4.38
C TRP A 78 12.25 10.93 -3.09
N ARG A 79 11.69 9.90 -2.45
CA ARG A 79 12.31 9.23 -1.29
C ARG A 79 13.64 8.59 -1.66
N THR A 80 13.71 7.91 -2.81
CA THR A 80 14.92 7.31 -3.37
C THR A 80 16.02 8.35 -3.58
N GLU A 81 15.67 9.51 -4.15
CA GLU A 81 16.62 10.60 -4.38
C GLU A 81 17.17 11.21 -3.08
N LEU A 82 16.31 11.36 -2.06
CA LEU A 82 16.74 11.81 -0.74
C LEU A 82 17.74 10.84 -0.10
N ILE A 83 17.45 9.53 -0.13
CA ILE A 83 18.33 8.50 0.41
C ILE A 83 19.65 8.42 -0.37
N ARG A 84 19.59 8.48 -1.71
CA ARG A 84 20.75 8.52 -2.59
C ARG A 84 21.68 9.69 -2.26
N HIS A 85 21.13 10.89 -2.05
CA HIS A 85 21.93 12.05 -1.65
C HIS A 85 22.58 11.82 -0.28
N LEU A 86 21.83 11.31 0.70
CA LEU A 86 22.35 11.04 2.04
C LEU A 86 23.50 10.00 2.03
N ILE A 87 23.37 8.93 1.24
CA ILE A 87 24.45 7.95 1.04
C ILE A 87 25.68 8.62 0.40
N SER A 88 25.49 9.45 -0.62
CA SER A 88 26.58 10.19 -1.28
C SER A 88 27.39 11.05 -0.28
N ILE A 89 26.68 11.83 0.57
CA ILE A 89 27.33 12.69 1.57
C ILE A 89 28.09 11.85 2.59
N THR A 90 27.47 10.79 3.12
CA THR A 90 28.09 9.96 4.15
C THR A 90 29.35 9.28 3.65
N LEU A 91 29.31 8.69 2.45
CA LEU A 91 30.48 8.09 1.81
C LEU A 91 31.59 9.11 1.53
N SER A 92 31.24 10.32 1.06
CA SER A 92 32.25 11.38 0.83
C SER A 92 32.99 11.82 2.10
N LYS A 93 32.38 11.58 3.27
CA LYS A 93 32.96 11.84 4.59
C LYS A 93 33.64 10.61 5.20
N GLY A 94 33.79 9.53 4.44
CA GLY A 94 34.35 8.26 4.92
C GLY A 94 33.48 7.57 5.97
N LYS A 95 32.17 7.82 5.96
CA LYS A 95 31.19 7.19 6.85
C LYS A 95 30.33 6.21 6.08
N LEU A 96 29.80 5.22 6.80
CA LEU A 96 28.82 4.27 6.28
C LEU A 96 27.41 4.71 6.68
N LEU A 97 26.44 4.41 5.82
CA LEU A 97 25.02 4.58 6.11
C LEU A 97 24.30 3.28 5.74
N PRO A 98 24.36 2.26 6.61
CA PRO A 98 23.64 1.02 6.38
C PRO A 98 22.13 1.26 6.45
N PHE A 99 21.36 0.49 5.70
CA PHE A 99 19.89 0.58 5.68
C PHE A 99 19.25 -0.80 5.51
N LEU A 100 18.05 -0.95 6.06
CA LEU A 100 17.22 -2.15 5.87
C LEU A 100 16.60 -2.16 4.49
N SER A 101 16.54 -3.34 3.88
CA SER A 101 15.67 -3.64 2.74
C SER A 101 14.22 -3.34 3.08
N PHE A 102 13.40 -3.06 2.05
CA PHE A 102 11.98 -2.80 2.24
C PHE A 102 11.24 -4.08 2.67
N TRP A 103 11.54 -5.21 2.01
CA TRP A 103 10.92 -6.52 2.25
C TRP A 103 11.89 -7.54 2.84
N PRO A 104 11.39 -8.67 3.36
CA PRO A 104 12.21 -9.79 3.82
C PRO A 104 13.15 -10.32 2.74
N ALA A 105 14.15 -11.07 3.17
CA ALA A 105 15.13 -11.68 2.28
C ALA A 105 14.46 -12.55 1.21
N GLY A 106 14.75 -12.26 -0.06
CA GLY A 106 14.23 -13.01 -1.20
C GLY A 106 12.89 -12.49 -1.74
N ILE A 107 12.26 -11.50 -1.09
CA ILE A 107 11.02 -10.90 -1.57
C ILE A 107 11.34 -9.56 -2.27
N PRO A 108 11.13 -9.44 -3.59
CA PRO A 108 11.40 -8.21 -4.34
C PRO A 108 10.28 -7.18 -4.22
N ALA A 109 9.04 -7.63 -4.04
CA ALA A 109 7.83 -6.81 -3.92
C ALA A 109 6.67 -7.68 -3.40
N VAL A 110 5.59 -7.03 -2.97
CA VAL A 110 4.39 -7.70 -2.44
C VAL A 110 3.19 -7.43 -3.34
N ALA A 111 2.33 -8.42 -3.52
CA ALA A 111 1.05 -8.27 -4.20
C ALA A 111 -0.08 -8.59 -3.22
N VAL A 112 -1.11 -7.75 -3.23
CA VAL A 112 -2.29 -7.82 -2.36
C VAL A 112 -3.53 -7.89 -3.23
N ILE A 113 -4.47 -8.75 -2.84
CA ILE A 113 -5.82 -8.76 -3.39
C ILE A 113 -6.78 -8.44 -2.25
N SER A 114 -7.74 -7.56 -2.50
CA SER A 114 -8.83 -7.28 -1.57
C SER A 114 -10.19 -7.37 -2.23
N HIS A 115 -11.23 -7.63 -1.44
CA HIS A 115 -12.59 -7.76 -1.92
C HIS A 115 -13.59 -6.94 -1.12
N ASP A 116 -14.42 -6.18 -1.83
CA ASP A 116 -15.43 -5.31 -1.23
C ASP A 116 -16.82 -5.94 -1.37
N SER A 117 -17.47 -6.17 -0.22
CA SER A 117 -18.59 -7.11 -0.09
C SER A 117 -19.97 -6.56 -0.46
N ASP A 118 -20.10 -5.35 -1.02
CA ASP A 118 -21.29 -4.52 -1.28
C ASP A 118 -22.70 -5.17 -1.22
N ILE A 119 -22.89 -6.34 -1.85
CA ILE A 119 -24.19 -7.03 -1.96
C ILE A 119 -24.40 -8.12 -0.88
N ASN A 120 -23.35 -8.54 -0.18
CA ASN A 120 -23.38 -9.40 1.01
C ASN A 120 -24.13 -10.74 0.83
N LYS A 121 -23.99 -11.39 -0.33
CA LYS A 121 -24.55 -12.74 -0.56
C LYS A 121 -23.52 -13.84 -0.39
N ASP A 122 -23.84 -14.85 0.42
CA ASP A 122 -22.98 -16.02 0.67
C ASP A 122 -22.56 -16.76 -0.61
N GLU A 123 -23.41 -16.79 -1.64
CA GLU A 123 -23.08 -17.41 -2.94
C GLU A 123 -21.93 -16.69 -3.66
N HIS A 124 -21.82 -15.36 -3.50
CA HIS A 124 -20.70 -14.58 -4.03
C HIS A 124 -19.41 -14.86 -3.25
N ALA A 125 -19.52 -15.00 -1.91
CA ALA A 125 -18.40 -15.38 -1.06
C ALA A 125 -17.88 -16.78 -1.41
N ALA A 126 -18.77 -17.76 -1.57
CA ALA A 126 -18.43 -19.12 -1.94
C ALA A 126 -17.68 -19.20 -3.29
N ALA A 127 -18.13 -18.46 -4.30
CA ALA A 127 -17.44 -18.39 -5.59
C ALA A 127 -16.05 -17.73 -5.47
N THR A 128 -15.92 -16.71 -4.62
CA THR A 128 -14.64 -16.04 -4.37
C THR A 128 -13.67 -16.98 -3.64
N LEU A 129 -14.10 -17.68 -2.60
CA LEU A 129 -13.29 -18.69 -1.89
C LEU A 129 -12.84 -19.80 -2.83
N GLN A 130 -13.74 -20.30 -3.69
CA GLN A 130 -13.38 -21.31 -4.69
C GLN A 130 -12.27 -20.82 -5.61
N LEU A 131 -12.37 -19.59 -6.11
CA LEU A 131 -11.34 -19.00 -6.99
C LEU A 131 -10.02 -18.79 -6.25
N LEU A 132 -10.05 -18.29 -5.01
CA LEU A 132 -8.85 -18.06 -4.21
C LEU A 132 -8.12 -19.37 -3.90
N ARG A 133 -8.85 -20.44 -3.60
CA ARG A 133 -8.31 -21.81 -3.47
C ARG A 133 -7.72 -22.32 -4.77
N GLU A 134 -8.41 -22.09 -5.90
CA GLU A 134 -7.92 -22.47 -7.23
C GLU A 134 -6.56 -21.85 -7.54
N VAL A 135 -6.38 -20.56 -7.21
CA VAL A 135 -5.14 -19.84 -7.46
C VAL A 135 -4.16 -19.88 -6.29
N ASP A 136 -4.49 -20.58 -5.19
CA ASP A 136 -3.68 -20.68 -3.97
C ASP A 136 -3.25 -19.30 -3.42
N ALA A 137 -4.21 -18.40 -3.24
CA ALA A 137 -3.97 -17.05 -2.74
C ALA A 137 -4.84 -16.73 -1.53
N ARG A 138 -4.29 -15.94 -0.61
CA ARG A 138 -5.04 -15.30 0.47
C ARG A 138 -5.30 -13.84 0.12
N SER A 139 -6.41 -13.30 0.61
CA SER A 139 -6.83 -11.93 0.33
C SER A 139 -7.43 -11.27 1.57
N THR A 140 -7.72 -9.98 1.46
CA THR A 140 -8.37 -9.18 2.51
C THR A 140 -9.82 -8.88 2.14
N TRP A 141 -10.76 -9.22 3.00
CA TRP A 141 -12.20 -9.10 2.75
C TRP A 141 -12.76 -7.88 3.50
N CYS A 142 -13.09 -6.82 2.77
CA CYS A 142 -13.72 -5.61 3.28
C CYS A 142 -15.23 -5.84 3.41
N MET A 143 -15.71 -5.82 4.65
CA MET A 143 -17.06 -6.23 5.01
C MET A 143 -17.97 -5.03 5.27
N LEU A 144 -19.01 -4.91 4.44
CA LEU A 144 -20.08 -3.93 4.56
C LEU A 144 -21.26 -4.52 5.35
N GLU A 145 -21.91 -3.74 6.20
CA GLU A 145 -23.17 -4.16 6.85
C GLU A 145 -24.28 -4.40 5.79
N PRO A 146 -25.08 -5.48 5.84
CA PRO A 146 -25.29 -6.43 6.95
C PRO A 146 -24.38 -7.66 6.97
N GLY A 147 -23.41 -7.79 6.05
CA GLY A 147 -22.43 -8.87 6.04
C GLY A 147 -22.97 -10.24 5.60
N TYR A 148 -22.10 -11.26 5.68
CA TYR A 148 -22.42 -12.65 5.35
C TYR A 148 -22.98 -13.43 6.54
N SER A 149 -23.38 -14.68 6.31
CA SER A 149 -23.65 -15.60 7.42
C SER A 149 -22.40 -15.90 8.25
N SER A 150 -22.59 -16.28 9.52
CA SER A 150 -21.49 -16.65 10.41
C SER A 150 -20.66 -17.81 9.87
N ALA A 151 -21.31 -18.78 9.19
CA ALA A 151 -20.63 -19.90 8.58
C ALA A 151 -19.66 -19.46 7.47
N THR A 152 -20.05 -18.47 6.67
CA THR A 152 -19.17 -17.87 5.66
C THR A 152 -17.99 -17.15 6.30
N TYR A 153 -18.19 -16.38 7.37
CA TYR A 153 -17.07 -15.78 8.10
C TYR A 153 -16.10 -16.82 8.67
N ASP A 154 -16.62 -17.92 9.23
CA ASP A 154 -15.79 -19.00 9.76
C ASP A 154 -14.95 -19.66 8.65
N GLU A 155 -15.52 -19.86 7.46
CA GLU A 155 -14.79 -20.38 6.31
C GLU A 155 -13.70 -19.41 5.81
N VAL A 156 -14.02 -18.12 5.69
CA VAL A 156 -13.06 -17.07 5.29
C VAL A 156 -11.85 -17.04 6.24
N LYS A 157 -12.11 -17.09 7.56
CA LYS A 157 -11.04 -17.13 8.58
C LYS A 157 -10.25 -18.44 8.54
N ALA A 158 -10.92 -19.59 8.34
CA ALA A 158 -10.26 -20.89 8.28
C ALA A 158 -9.28 -21.02 7.11
N ASP A 159 -9.58 -20.34 5.99
CA ASP A 159 -8.69 -20.25 4.82
C ASP A 159 -7.55 -19.22 4.98
N GLY A 160 -7.47 -18.54 6.12
CA GLY A 160 -6.41 -17.60 6.46
C GLY A 160 -6.54 -16.23 5.78
N HIS A 161 -7.76 -15.85 5.38
CA HIS A 161 -8.04 -14.50 4.88
C HIS A 161 -8.26 -13.50 6.01
N ASP A 162 -7.98 -12.24 5.73
CA ASP A 162 -8.18 -11.15 6.68
C ASP A 162 -9.58 -10.53 6.56
N LEU A 163 -10.09 -9.99 7.66
CA LEU A 163 -11.35 -9.26 7.72
C LEU A 163 -11.12 -7.77 7.99
N CYS A 164 -11.52 -6.97 7.00
CA CYS A 164 -11.41 -5.52 6.95
C CYS A 164 -12.81 -4.89 7.14
N LEU A 165 -12.86 -3.72 7.78
CA LEU A 165 -14.08 -2.91 7.81
C LEU A 165 -14.30 -2.25 6.44
N HIS A 166 -15.47 -2.43 5.84
CA HIS A 166 -15.90 -1.61 4.72
C HIS A 166 -16.82 -0.50 5.22
N TYR A 167 -16.26 0.62 5.66
CA TYR A 167 -17.02 1.67 6.33
C TYR A 167 -18.00 2.36 5.36
N ASN A 168 -19.30 2.23 5.64
CA ASN A 168 -20.35 2.93 4.92
C ASN A 168 -20.55 4.35 5.48
N ALA A 169 -20.08 5.34 4.73
CA ALA A 169 -20.32 6.75 5.02
C ALA A 169 -21.24 7.42 3.99
N LEU A 170 -22.02 6.64 3.23
CA LEU A 170 -23.00 7.15 2.29
C LEU A 170 -24.37 7.35 2.93
N ASP A 171 -24.76 8.60 3.11
CA ASP A 171 -26.08 8.98 3.62
C ASP A 171 -27.23 8.35 2.83
N MET A 172 -27.09 8.25 1.50
CA MET A 172 -28.12 7.66 0.63
C MET A 172 -28.32 6.16 0.82
N GLU A 173 -27.36 5.48 1.46
CA GLU A 173 -27.42 4.07 1.82
C GLU A 173 -27.60 3.85 3.33
N GLY A 174 -27.94 4.92 4.06
CA GLY A 174 -28.10 4.88 5.51
C GLY A 174 -26.79 4.91 6.30
N GLY A 175 -25.65 5.05 5.63
CA GLY A 175 -24.37 5.38 6.25
C GLY A 175 -24.30 6.84 6.69
N LYS A 176 -23.19 7.23 7.31
CA LYS A 176 -22.92 8.63 7.70
C LYS A 176 -21.44 8.84 7.94
N TRP A 177 -20.89 9.95 7.46
CA TRP A 177 -19.49 10.34 7.75
C TRP A 177 -19.35 10.94 9.16
N ASP A 178 -19.22 10.10 10.19
CA ASP A 178 -18.83 10.53 11.53
C ASP A 178 -18.20 9.42 12.39
N GLU A 179 -17.59 9.83 13.51
CA GLU A 179 -16.92 8.92 14.45
C GLU A 179 -17.86 7.87 15.08
N GLU A 180 -19.10 8.24 15.36
CA GLU A 180 -20.07 7.35 16.01
C GLU A 180 -20.51 6.24 15.05
N ALA A 181 -20.81 6.59 13.80
CA ALA A 181 -21.12 5.64 12.73
C ALA A 181 -19.94 4.70 12.48
N PHE A 182 -18.72 5.23 12.38
CA PHE A 182 -17.51 4.42 12.23
C PHE A 182 -17.33 3.42 13.38
N ARG A 183 -17.46 3.89 14.63
CA ARG A 183 -17.36 3.04 15.84
C ARG A 183 -18.44 1.97 15.88
N ASN A 184 -19.68 2.30 15.50
CA ASN A 184 -20.80 1.37 15.48
C ASN A 184 -20.59 0.28 14.43
N GLN A 185 -20.17 0.63 13.21
CA GLN A 185 -19.88 -0.35 12.16
C GLN A 185 -18.64 -1.20 12.48
N SER A 186 -17.61 -0.61 13.10
CA SER A 186 -16.46 -1.35 13.64
C SER A 186 -16.90 -2.38 14.68
N LYS A 187 -17.80 -1.99 15.60
CA LYS A 187 -18.35 -2.92 16.60
C LYS A 187 -19.19 -4.01 15.93
N TRP A 188 -20.05 -3.64 14.98
CA TRP A 188 -20.85 -4.59 14.23
C TRP A 188 -19.99 -5.67 13.58
N LEU A 189 -18.91 -5.30 12.88
CA LEU A 189 -18.06 -6.29 12.22
C LEU A 189 -17.43 -7.28 13.21
N ARG A 190 -16.92 -6.79 14.34
CA ARG A 190 -16.39 -7.64 15.41
C ARG A 190 -17.42 -8.64 15.93
N ASP A 191 -18.64 -8.16 16.18
CA ASP A 191 -19.74 -8.99 16.68
C ASP A 191 -20.22 -10.01 15.61
N ALA A 192 -20.36 -9.58 14.35
CA ALA A 192 -20.89 -10.39 13.25
C ALA A 192 -19.92 -11.49 12.80
N ALA A 193 -18.63 -11.18 12.73
CA ALA A 193 -17.60 -12.14 12.33
C ALA A 193 -16.96 -12.89 13.51
N GLY A 194 -17.28 -12.51 14.75
CA GLY A 194 -16.69 -13.11 15.96
C GLY A 194 -15.17 -12.92 16.03
N ILE A 195 -14.70 -11.69 15.81
CA ILE A 195 -13.28 -11.32 15.82
C ILE A 195 -13.01 -10.23 16.87
N ASP A 196 -11.84 -10.30 17.51
CA ASP A 196 -11.41 -9.29 18.48
C ASP A 196 -10.73 -8.09 17.80
N ARG A 197 -10.07 -8.33 16.66
CA ARG A 197 -9.31 -7.34 15.91
C ARG A 197 -9.76 -7.31 14.45
N ILE A 198 -9.95 -6.11 13.93
CA ILE A 198 -10.17 -5.84 12.51
C ILE A 198 -8.80 -5.55 11.89
N SER A 199 -8.46 -6.17 10.76
CA SER A 199 -7.13 -6.01 10.16
C SER A 199 -6.87 -4.61 9.61
N SER A 200 -7.89 -4.04 8.97
CA SER A 200 -7.80 -2.77 8.25
C SER A 200 -9.17 -2.13 8.05
N ASN A 201 -9.18 -0.89 7.56
CA ASN A 201 -10.38 -0.22 7.05
C ASN A 201 -10.27 0.04 5.53
N LYS A 202 -11.42 0.13 4.86
CA LYS A 202 -11.57 0.72 3.53
C LYS A 202 -12.95 1.36 3.41
N ASN A 203 -13.02 2.64 3.10
CA ASN A 203 -14.33 3.28 2.98
C ASN A 203 -15.06 2.85 1.70
N HIS A 204 -16.36 2.63 1.83
CA HIS A 204 -17.25 2.39 0.69
C HIS A 204 -17.18 3.57 -0.29
N TYR A 205 -17.10 3.28 -1.60
CA TYR A 205 -16.86 4.25 -2.66
C TYR A 205 -15.59 5.11 -2.52
N THR A 206 -14.59 4.65 -1.75
CA THR A 206 -13.41 5.46 -1.36
C THR A 206 -13.78 6.83 -0.75
N ARG A 207 -14.98 6.93 -0.15
CA ARG A 207 -15.50 8.13 0.49
C ARG A 207 -14.46 8.68 1.47
N PHE A 208 -14.15 9.97 1.38
CA PHE A 208 -13.20 10.62 2.28
C PHE A 208 -13.52 12.09 2.47
N GLU A 209 -13.44 12.61 3.70
CA GLU A 209 -13.64 14.03 3.99
C GLU A 209 -12.66 14.50 5.06
N GLY A 210 -12.19 15.75 4.91
CA GLY A 210 -11.19 16.33 5.79
C GLY A 210 -9.77 15.90 5.43
N TRP A 211 -8.92 15.78 6.45
CA TRP A 211 -7.48 15.49 6.31
C TRP A 211 -7.07 14.21 7.03
N GLY A 212 -7.50 14.04 8.28
CA GLY A 212 -7.07 12.91 9.11
C GLY A 212 -8.08 12.43 10.15
N GLU A 213 -9.32 12.90 10.05
CA GLU A 213 -10.48 12.43 10.80
C GLU A 213 -10.59 10.90 10.77
N LEU A 214 -10.55 10.32 9.57
CA LEU A 214 -10.61 8.87 9.38
C LEU A 214 -9.51 8.15 10.15
N TYR A 215 -8.27 8.64 10.06
CA TYR A 215 -7.12 8.01 10.72
C TYR A 215 -7.26 8.07 12.24
N ARG A 216 -7.78 9.16 12.80
CA ARG A 216 -8.11 9.22 14.24
C ARG A 216 -9.17 8.19 14.63
N TRP A 217 -10.20 8.00 13.81
CA TRP A 217 -11.24 7.01 14.08
C TRP A 217 -10.69 5.58 14.02
N CYS A 218 -9.80 5.29 13.08
CA CYS A 218 -9.07 4.03 13.02
C CYS A 218 -8.25 3.78 14.29
N GLU A 219 -7.42 4.75 14.72
CA GLU A 219 -6.63 4.67 15.97
C GLU A 219 -7.52 4.37 17.18
N GLN A 220 -8.63 5.10 17.32
CA GLN A 220 -9.57 4.96 18.43
C GLN A 220 -10.30 3.60 18.46
N ASN A 221 -10.38 2.92 17.32
CA ASN A 221 -11.05 1.62 17.18
C ASN A 221 -10.07 0.45 17.07
N GLY A 222 -8.76 0.70 17.25
CA GLY A 222 -7.71 -0.31 17.17
C GLY A 222 -7.49 -0.85 15.76
N ILE A 223 -7.80 -0.06 14.74
CA ILE A 223 -7.58 -0.40 13.33
C ILE A 223 -6.26 0.24 12.90
N GLU A 224 -5.29 -0.59 12.57
CA GLU A 224 -3.89 -0.17 12.38
C GLU A 224 -3.51 0.09 10.93
N SER A 225 -4.43 -0.14 9.98
CA SER A 225 -4.21 0.10 8.56
C SER A 225 -5.47 0.54 7.83
N ASP A 226 -5.30 1.33 6.77
CA ASP A 226 -6.36 1.82 5.90
C ASP A 226 -6.00 1.59 4.43
N GLN A 227 -7.01 1.33 3.61
CA GLN A 227 -6.86 1.04 2.18
C GLN A 227 -7.74 1.95 1.31
N THR A 228 -8.21 3.07 1.85
CA THR A 228 -9.21 3.92 1.18
C THR A 228 -8.61 4.65 -0.01
N ARG A 229 -7.31 4.94 0.00
CA ARG A 229 -6.66 5.67 -1.11
C ARG A 229 -6.41 4.78 -2.31
N GLY A 230 -7.35 4.81 -3.24
CA GLY A 230 -7.16 4.26 -4.58
C GLY A 230 -8.12 4.88 -5.59
N PRO A 231 -8.16 4.34 -6.82
CA PRO A 231 -9.02 4.86 -7.87
C PRO A 231 -10.50 4.68 -7.54
N SER A 232 -11.26 5.76 -7.63
CA SER A 232 -12.71 5.74 -7.50
C SER A 232 -13.48 5.63 -8.82
N LYS A 233 -12.85 5.94 -9.97
CA LYS A 233 -13.53 6.18 -11.24
C LYS A 233 -12.79 5.57 -12.42
N LYS A 234 -13.48 5.44 -13.55
CA LYS A 234 -12.79 5.17 -14.81
C LYS A 234 -11.96 6.40 -15.18
N GLY A 235 -10.70 6.19 -15.56
CA GLY A 235 -9.73 7.22 -15.95
C GLY A 235 -8.65 7.52 -14.89
N ASN A 236 -8.86 7.12 -13.64
CA ASN A 236 -8.01 7.49 -12.49
C ASN A 236 -7.27 6.30 -11.85
N ILE A 237 -7.20 5.17 -12.57
CA ILE A 237 -6.50 3.93 -12.19
C ILE A 237 -4.97 4.11 -12.13
N GLY A 238 -4.31 3.24 -11.37
CA GLY A 238 -2.86 3.19 -11.22
C GLY A 238 -2.36 3.91 -9.98
N LEU A 239 -1.18 4.51 -10.09
CA LEU A 239 -0.47 5.16 -8.98
C LEU A 239 -0.95 6.60 -8.76
N ILE A 240 -2.25 6.80 -8.58
CA ILE A 240 -2.86 8.13 -8.45
C ILE A 240 -2.38 8.91 -7.21
N PHE A 241 -1.91 8.23 -6.17
CA PHE A 241 -1.28 8.87 -5.01
C PHE A 241 0.26 8.88 -5.11
N GLY A 242 0.80 8.68 -6.31
CA GLY A 242 2.22 8.76 -6.61
C GLY A 242 3.08 7.78 -5.81
N THR A 243 2.51 6.71 -5.24
CA THR A 243 3.24 5.77 -4.38
C THR A 243 2.68 4.36 -4.54
N CYS A 244 3.55 3.37 -4.40
CA CYS A 244 3.19 1.99 -4.12
C CYS A 244 3.79 1.51 -2.78
N HIS A 245 4.46 2.38 -2.02
CA HIS A 245 4.92 2.05 -0.68
C HIS A 245 3.83 2.32 0.36
N PRO A 246 3.62 1.38 1.31
CA PRO A 246 2.89 1.68 2.52
C PRO A 246 3.52 2.85 3.29
N TYR A 247 2.70 3.69 3.88
CA TYR A 247 3.17 4.86 4.63
C TYR A 247 2.25 5.20 5.79
N PHE A 248 2.78 5.91 6.77
CA PHE A 248 1.99 6.43 7.88
C PHE A 248 1.61 7.87 7.55
N PRO A 249 0.31 8.18 7.37
CA PRO A 249 -0.14 9.54 7.07
C PRO A 249 0.26 10.52 8.19
N VAL A 250 0.50 11.76 7.84
CA VAL A 250 0.91 12.85 8.73
C VAL A 250 -0.28 13.76 9.02
N SER A 251 -0.47 14.08 10.29
CA SER A 251 -1.48 15.03 10.76
C SER A 251 -1.21 16.44 10.25
N ASP A 252 -2.19 17.33 10.41
CA ASP A 252 -1.93 18.74 10.18
C ASP A 252 -1.10 19.36 11.31
N PHE A 253 -0.84 20.65 11.18
CA PHE A 253 -0.07 21.42 12.16
C PHE A 253 -0.77 21.58 13.51
N MET A 254 -2.10 21.42 13.57
CA MET A 254 -2.88 21.53 14.82
C MET A 254 -2.61 20.33 15.73
N GLU A 255 -2.30 19.17 15.14
CA GLU A 255 -1.84 17.97 15.83
C GLU A 255 -0.30 17.81 15.83
N GLY A 256 0.43 18.87 15.45
CA GLY A 256 1.89 18.90 15.53
C GLY A 256 2.60 18.10 14.44
N ASN A 257 1.95 17.86 13.30
CA ASN A 257 2.47 17.07 12.19
C ASN A 257 2.96 15.67 12.65
N ARG A 258 2.26 15.06 13.61
CA ARG A 258 2.55 13.69 14.04
C ARG A 258 2.19 12.73 12.90
N SER A 259 2.83 11.57 12.86
CA SER A 259 2.27 10.45 12.10
C SER A 259 1.06 9.90 12.83
N TYR A 260 0.00 9.58 12.09
CA TYR A 260 -1.05 8.69 12.57
C TYR A 260 -0.50 7.29 12.70
N ASP A 261 -0.94 6.55 13.71
CA ASP A 261 -0.59 5.13 13.91
C ASP A 261 -1.46 4.21 13.03
N VAL A 262 -1.63 4.60 11.78
CA VAL A 262 -2.41 3.88 10.76
C VAL A 262 -1.55 3.77 9.51
N LEU A 263 -1.32 2.56 9.04
CA LEU A 263 -0.59 2.31 7.81
C LEU A 263 -1.54 2.42 6.61
N GLU A 264 -1.35 3.41 5.75
CA GLU A 264 -2.07 3.50 4.49
C GLU A 264 -1.44 2.55 3.46
N ILE A 265 -2.27 1.70 2.85
CA ILE A 265 -1.93 0.80 1.75
C ILE A 265 -2.91 1.06 0.61
N GLY A 266 -2.51 1.93 -0.31
CA GLY A 266 -3.35 2.27 -1.46
C GLY A 266 -3.47 1.15 -2.49
N PHE A 267 -4.55 1.17 -3.26
CA PHE A 267 -4.82 0.19 -4.32
C PHE A 267 -4.71 0.80 -5.72
N LEU A 268 -4.35 -0.04 -6.69
CA LEU A 268 -4.04 0.36 -8.06
C LEU A 268 -5.23 0.29 -9.00
N SER A 269 -6.17 -0.62 -8.74
CA SER A 269 -7.30 -0.87 -9.64
C SER A 269 -8.49 -1.52 -8.95
N GLN A 270 -9.62 -1.47 -9.65
CA GLN A 270 -10.86 -2.15 -9.29
C GLN A 270 -11.39 -2.96 -10.46
N ASP A 271 -11.83 -4.19 -10.18
CA ASP A 271 -12.56 -5.10 -11.08
C ASP A 271 -12.05 -5.13 -12.51
N LEU A 272 -10.78 -5.48 -12.66
CA LEU A 272 -10.20 -5.67 -13.99
C LEU A 272 -11.04 -6.69 -14.80
N ASN A 273 -11.20 -6.38 -16.08
CA ASN A 273 -12.06 -7.04 -17.05
C ASN A 273 -13.58 -6.97 -16.77
N HIS A 274 -14.04 -6.11 -15.86
CA HIS A 274 -15.47 -5.78 -15.78
C HIS A 274 -15.90 -5.00 -17.05
N PRO A 275 -17.09 -5.26 -17.63
CA PRO A 275 -17.52 -4.67 -18.91
C PRO A 275 -17.46 -3.14 -18.98
N GLU A 276 -17.60 -2.47 -17.85
CA GLU A 276 -17.64 -1.01 -17.78
C GLU A 276 -16.30 -0.38 -17.35
N LEU A 277 -15.36 -1.20 -16.85
CA LEU A 277 -14.12 -0.73 -16.24
C LEU A 277 -12.91 -1.00 -17.14
N TYR A 278 -11.76 -1.25 -16.53
CA TYR A 278 -10.49 -1.45 -17.20
C TYR A 278 -10.23 -2.92 -17.49
N ASP A 279 -9.44 -3.18 -18.53
CA ASP A 279 -9.00 -4.53 -18.86
C ASP A 279 -7.66 -4.89 -18.19
N SER A 280 -7.29 -6.16 -18.25
CA SER A 280 -6.08 -6.70 -17.64
C SER A 280 -4.76 -6.33 -18.35
N SER A 281 -4.78 -5.52 -19.41
CA SER A 281 -3.54 -4.98 -20.02
C SER A 281 -2.72 -4.09 -19.07
N LEU A 282 -3.32 -3.67 -17.95
CA LEU A 282 -2.67 -2.91 -16.88
C LEU A 282 -1.89 -3.77 -15.87
N VAL A 283 -2.14 -5.10 -15.82
CA VAL A 283 -1.49 -5.99 -14.84
C VAL A 283 0.03 -5.94 -14.99
N ASP A 284 0.54 -6.13 -16.20
CA ASP A 284 1.98 -6.14 -16.45
C ASP A 284 2.66 -4.78 -16.17
N PRO A 285 2.15 -3.63 -16.66
CA PRO A 285 2.67 -2.32 -16.29
C PRO A 285 2.75 -2.09 -14.78
N PHE A 286 1.68 -2.41 -14.05
CA PHE A 286 1.61 -2.24 -12.60
C PHE A 286 2.59 -3.14 -11.85
N LEU A 287 2.64 -4.43 -12.18
CA LEU A 287 3.58 -5.34 -11.53
C LEU A 287 5.04 -4.97 -11.85
N ASN A 288 5.34 -4.48 -13.05
CA ASN A 288 6.70 -4.06 -13.39
C ASN A 288 7.14 -2.85 -12.57
N ILE A 289 6.35 -1.78 -12.54
CA ILE A 289 6.74 -0.54 -11.84
C ILE A 289 6.77 -0.72 -10.32
N VAL A 290 5.86 -1.52 -9.76
CA VAL A 290 5.86 -1.85 -8.33
C VAL A 290 7.10 -2.67 -7.98
N ARG A 291 7.50 -3.64 -8.81
CA ARG A 291 8.71 -4.42 -8.57
C ARG A 291 9.97 -3.57 -8.62
N GLU A 292 10.05 -2.68 -9.60
CA GLU A 292 11.18 -1.74 -9.74
C GLU A 292 11.29 -0.80 -8.55
N SER A 293 10.15 -0.47 -7.93
CA SER A 293 10.08 0.43 -6.78
C SER A 293 10.09 -0.31 -5.44
N GLU A 294 10.10 -1.64 -5.42
CA GLU A 294 10.00 -2.48 -4.21
C GLU A 294 8.74 -2.23 -3.38
N GLY A 295 7.60 -1.96 -4.02
CA GLY A 295 6.33 -1.61 -3.36
C GLY A 295 5.32 -2.75 -3.19
N VAL A 296 4.07 -2.35 -2.98
CA VAL A 296 2.87 -3.21 -2.92
C VAL A 296 2.01 -3.01 -4.17
N ALA A 297 1.68 -4.11 -4.84
CA ALA A 297 0.77 -4.14 -5.98
C ALA A 297 -0.61 -4.62 -5.50
N HIS A 298 -1.49 -3.68 -5.17
CA HIS A 298 -2.78 -3.99 -4.58
C HIS A 298 -3.91 -3.85 -5.59
N PHE A 299 -4.64 -4.95 -5.82
CA PHE A 299 -5.78 -5.04 -6.74
C PHE A 299 -7.09 -5.30 -5.98
N LEU A 300 -8.13 -4.52 -6.27
CA LEU A 300 -9.46 -4.68 -5.68
C LEU A 300 -10.41 -5.40 -6.64
N PHE A 301 -11.23 -6.30 -6.11
CA PHE A 301 -12.30 -6.98 -6.84
C PHE A 301 -13.54 -7.18 -5.97
N HIS A 302 -14.71 -6.73 -6.40
CA HIS A 302 -15.96 -7.00 -5.70
C HIS A 302 -16.40 -8.46 -5.90
N GLN A 303 -16.82 -9.13 -4.82
CA GLN A 303 -17.23 -10.54 -4.90
C GLN A 303 -18.43 -10.75 -5.85
N VAL A 304 -19.33 -9.75 -5.96
CA VAL A 304 -20.45 -9.79 -6.90
C VAL A 304 -19.97 -9.86 -8.36
N HIS A 305 -18.88 -9.18 -8.70
CA HIS A 305 -18.31 -9.21 -10.04
C HIS A 305 -17.56 -10.51 -10.32
N ILE A 306 -16.84 -11.03 -9.32
CA ILE A 306 -16.24 -12.37 -9.37
C ILE A 306 -17.31 -13.43 -9.63
N TYR A 307 -18.48 -13.32 -8.99
CA TYR A 307 -19.58 -14.28 -9.19
C TYR A 307 -20.20 -14.18 -10.58
N ASN A 308 -20.48 -12.96 -11.05
CA ASN A 308 -21.24 -12.73 -12.29
C ASN A 308 -20.41 -12.78 -13.58
N PHE A 309 -19.11 -12.46 -13.52
CA PHE A 309 -18.31 -12.24 -14.72
C PHE A 309 -17.06 -13.13 -14.76
N GLU A 310 -17.06 -14.13 -15.64
CA GLU A 310 -15.86 -14.93 -15.91
C GLU A 310 -14.62 -14.10 -16.31
N PRO A 311 -14.73 -13.03 -17.12
CA PRO A 311 -13.57 -12.19 -17.42
C PRO A 311 -12.90 -11.58 -16.18
N VAL A 312 -13.68 -11.26 -15.13
CA VAL A 312 -13.15 -10.74 -13.85
C VAL A 312 -12.40 -11.85 -13.10
N ARG A 313 -12.93 -13.07 -13.08
CA ARG A 313 -12.21 -14.23 -12.52
C ARG A 313 -10.89 -14.50 -13.24
N GLN A 314 -10.90 -14.37 -14.57
CA GLN A 314 -9.70 -14.48 -15.38
C GLN A 314 -8.66 -13.39 -15.03
N ALA A 315 -9.10 -12.16 -14.74
CA ALA A 315 -8.19 -11.10 -14.30
C ALA A 315 -7.53 -11.41 -12.94
N VAL A 316 -8.26 -12.00 -11.98
CA VAL A 316 -7.68 -12.47 -10.70
C VAL A 316 -6.57 -13.50 -10.95
N ARG A 317 -6.82 -14.47 -11.84
CA ARG A 317 -5.81 -15.48 -12.23
C ARG A 317 -4.57 -14.82 -12.85
N GLU A 318 -4.77 -13.84 -13.72
CA GLU A 318 -3.68 -13.11 -14.38
C GLU A 318 -2.84 -12.29 -13.40
N VAL A 319 -3.48 -11.61 -12.44
CA VAL A 319 -2.78 -10.89 -11.36
C VAL A 319 -1.91 -11.84 -10.55
N VAL A 320 -2.48 -12.96 -10.07
CA VAL A 320 -1.76 -13.94 -9.25
C VAL A 320 -0.61 -14.59 -10.03
N ALA A 321 -0.87 -15.02 -11.26
CA ALA A 321 0.15 -15.63 -12.11
C ALA A 321 1.28 -14.64 -12.46
N GLY A 322 0.92 -13.41 -12.82
CA GLY A 322 1.87 -12.35 -13.15
C GLY A 322 2.75 -11.95 -11.97
N ALA A 323 2.17 -11.89 -10.77
CA ALA A 323 2.89 -11.59 -9.52
C ALA A 323 3.89 -12.71 -9.20
N ARG A 324 3.46 -13.98 -9.25
CA ARG A 324 4.33 -15.15 -9.02
C ARG A 324 5.49 -15.24 -10.02
N GLN A 325 5.22 -14.99 -11.30
CA GLN A 325 6.26 -14.99 -12.34
C GLN A 325 7.39 -13.99 -12.04
N ARG A 326 7.05 -12.89 -11.35
CA ARG A 326 7.98 -11.82 -10.97
C ARG A 326 8.57 -11.99 -9.57
N GLY A 327 8.24 -13.08 -8.88
CA GLY A 327 8.72 -13.41 -7.54
C GLY A 327 8.04 -12.63 -6.42
N PHE A 328 6.88 -12.00 -6.65
CA PHE A 328 6.16 -11.29 -5.61
C PHE A 328 5.71 -12.25 -4.51
N ALA A 329 5.75 -11.80 -3.27
CA ALA A 329 5.01 -12.46 -2.20
C ALA A 329 3.53 -12.06 -2.27
N LEU A 330 2.63 -13.04 -2.14
CA LEU A 330 1.19 -12.81 -2.07
C LEU A 330 0.80 -12.69 -0.60
N TRP A 331 0.55 -11.47 -0.14
CA TRP A 331 0.22 -11.18 1.25
C TRP A 331 -1.18 -10.60 1.36
N THR A 332 -1.75 -10.75 2.55
CA THR A 332 -2.91 -9.95 2.95
C THR A 332 -2.45 -8.56 3.44
N VAL A 333 -3.41 -7.66 3.67
CA VAL A 333 -3.12 -6.31 4.17
C VAL A 333 -2.58 -6.35 5.60
N ASP A 334 -3.06 -7.27 6.45
CA ASP A 334 -2.53 -7.40 7.80
C ASP A 334 -1.08 -7.86 7.79
N GLU A 335 -0.69 -8.77 6.90
CA GLU A 335 0.70 -9.22 6.77
C GLU A 335 1.64 -8.10 6.34
N VAL A 336 1.20 -7.24 5.41
CA VAL A 336 1.94 -6.01 5.05
C VAL A 336 2.10 -5.10 6.28
N ASN A 337 1.03 -4.88 7.03
CA ASN A 337 1.04 -4.03 8.22
C ASN A 337 1.95 -4.58 9.33
N GLN A 338 1.84 -5.86 9.64
CA GLN A 338 2.68 -6.55 10.62
C GLN A 338 4.16 -6.45 10.25
N TRP A 339 4.52 -6.71 8.98
CA TRP A 339 5.90 -6.58 8.53
C TRP A 339 6.41 -5.15 8.63
N GLU A 340 5.67 -4.16 8.13
CA GLU A 340 6.12 -2.76 8.15
C GLU A 340 6.34 -2.25 9.57
N ARG A 341 5.46 -2.62 10.52
CA ARG A 341 5.61 -2.27 11.93
C ARG A 341 6.82 -2.96 12.56
N ALA A 342 6.97 -4.28 12.37
CA ALA A 342 8.12 -5.02 12.87
C ALA A 342 9.43 -4.45 12.31
N ARG A 343 9.50 -4.22 10.99
CA ARG A 343 10.65 -3.63 10.31
C ARG A 343 11.04 -2.26 10.88
N ARG A 344 10.06 -1.40 11.18
CA ARG A 344 10.29 -0.06 11.75
C ARG A 344 10.66 -0.06 13.23
N SER A 345 10.40 -1.14 13.95
CA SER A 345 10.87 -1.33 15.33
C SER A 345 12.39 -1.60 15.40
N VAL A 346 12.99 -2.01 14.27
CA VAL A 346 14.42 -2.33 14.18
C VAL A 346 15.23 -1.12 13.76
N SER A 347 16.35 -0.91 14.45
CA SER A 347 17.35 0.10 14.17
C SER A 347 18.72 -0.54 13.93
N ILE A 348 19.55 0.13 13.13
CA ILE A 348 20.93 -0.30 12.90
C ILE A 348 21.83 0.48 13.85
N ALA A 349 22.32 -0.19 14.90
CA ALA A 349 23.17 0.43 15.93
C ALA A 349 24.56 0.78 15.41
N GLY A 350 25.02 0.03 14.40
CA GLY A 350 26.30 0.28 13.75
C GLY A 350 26.74 -0.88 12.87
N VAL A 351 28.03 -0.91 12.63
CA VAL A 351 28.72 -1.97 11.89
C VAL A 351 29.88 -2.45 12.77
N ASP A 352 30.01 -3.76 12.96
CA ASP A 352 31.04 -4.37 13.79
C ASP A 352 32.43 -4.34 13.12
N GLU A 353 33.46 -4.84 13.83
CA GLU A 353 34.84 -4.90 13.32
C GLU A 353 34.99 -5.76 12.06
N SER A 354 34.07 -6.69 11.80
CA SER A 354 34.02 -7.52 10.60
C SER A 354 33.30 -6.86 9.42
N GLY A 355 32.73 -5.66 9.62
CA GLY A 355 31.95 -4.96 8.63
C GLY A 355 30.49 -5.41 8.58
N ARG A 356 30.01 -6.23 9.53
CA ARG A 356 28.63 -6.72 9.59
C ARG A 356 27.72 -5.74 10.35
N PRO A 357 26.50 -5.45 9.87
CA PRO A 357 25.54 -4.62 10.59
C PRO A 357 25.11 -5.25 11.91
N VAL A 358 24.96 -4.41 12.94
CA VAL A 358 24.40 -4.79 14.24
C VAL A 358 23.01 -4.17 14.35
N LEU A 359 22.00 -5.01 14.58
CA LEU A 359 20.60 -4.61 14.73
C LEU A 359 20.20 -4.55 16.21
N GLU A 360 19.37 -3.57 16.56
CA GLU A 360 18.67 -3.45 17.85
C GLU A 360 17.17 -3.28 17.59
N GLY A 361 16.31 -3.90 18.39
CA GLY A 361 14.85 -3.80 18.25
C GLY A 361 14.14 -5.12 18.54
N GLU A 362 12.88 -5.21 18.15
CA GLU A 362 12.12 -6.46 18.22
C GLU A 362 12.61 -7.47 17.18
N GLU A 363 12.28 -8.74 17.43
CA GLU A 363 12.57 -9.82 16.50
C GLU A 363 11.68 -9.69 15.27
N LEU A 364 12.28 -9.79 14.08
CA LEU A 364 11.54 -9.70 12.82
C LEU A 364 10.94 -11.06 12.48
N PRO A 365 9.68 -11.12 12.03
CA PRO A 365 8.99 -12.38 11.75
C PRO A 365 9.61 -13.17 10.59
N GLN A 366 10.49 -12.54 9.81
CA GLN A 366 11.22 -13.15 8.70
C GLN A 366 12.62 -12.56 8.62
N ALA A 367 13.55 -13.33 8.04
CA ALA A 367 14.91 -12.86 7.79
C ALA A 367 14.90 -11.56 6.97
N THR A 368 15.69 -10.58 7.39
CA THR A 368 15.79 -9.28 6.70
C THR A 368 17.11 -9.16 5.96
N VAL A 369 17.21 -8.14 5.12
CA VAL A 369 18.44 -7.77 4.43
C VAL A 369 18.87 -6.38 4.89
N VAL A 370 20.12 -6.25 5.30
CA VAL A 370 20.76 -4.96 5.50
C VAL A 370 21.78 -4.73 4.39
N TYR A 371 21.69 -3.56 3.77
CA TYR A 371 22.63 -3.11 2.77
C TYR A 371 23.61 -2.12 3.39
N VAL A 372 24.89 -2.34 3.14
CA VAL A 372 25.96 -1.42 3.56
C VAL A 372 26.60 -0.82 2.30
N PRO A 373 26.38 0.48 2.01
CA PRO A 373 27.04 1.15 0.89
C PRO A 373 28.56 1.11 1.04
N VAL A 374 29.26 0.78 -0.05
CA VAL A 374 30.73 0.76 -0.09
C VAL A 374 31.26 1.69 -1.19
N SER A 375 32.43 2.28 -0.96
CA SER A 375 33.14 3.04 -2.01
C SER A 375 33.56 2.12 -3.16
N ALA A 376 33.56 2.64 -4.39
CA ALA A 376 33.89 1.87 -5.59
C ALA A 376 35.30 1.22 -5.52
N ASP A 377 36.24 1.90 -4.86
CA ASP A 377 37.63 1.44 -4.69
C ASP A 377 37.78 0.29 -3.66
N SER A 378 36.76 0.06 -2.83
CA SER A 378 36.72 -0.99 -1.81
C SER A 378 36.00 -2.27 -2.27
N SER A 379 35.77 -2.42 -3.57
CA SER A 379 35.09 -3.57 -4.22
C SER A 379 35.91 -4.87 -4.21
N ALA A 380 37.01 -4.93 -3.46
CA ALA A 380 37.78 -6.16 -3.31
C ALA A 380 37.11 -7.13 -2.31
N THR A 381 36.59 -8.21 -2.91
CA THR A 381 36.57 -9.61 -2.45
C THR A 381 35.57 -10.04 -1.35
N ASP A 382 34.80 -11.09 -1.71
CA ASP A 382 34.14 -12.11 -0.87
C ASP A 382 32.69 -11.94 -0.36
N GLY A 383 31.83 -11.15 -1.01
CA GLY A 383 30.40 -11.14 -0.63
C GLY A 383 29.42 -10.74 -1.74
N ASP A 384 28.15 -11.15 -1.58
CA ASP A 384 27.02 -10.72 -2.42
C ASP A 384 26.90 -9.19 -2.38
N CYS A 385 27.11 -8.55 -3.54
CA CYS A 385 26.97 -7.12 -3.71
C CYS A 385 25.84 -6.81 -4.70
N GLU A 386 25.03 -5.80 -4.40
CA GLU A 386 23.94 -5.34 -5.23
C GLU A 386 23.99 -3.82 -5.41
N ILE A 387 23.40 -3.31 -6.48
CA ILE A 387 23.24 -1.85 -6.66
C ILE A 387 21.94 -1.43 -6.00
N LYS A 388 22.02 -0.54 -5.01
CA LYS A 388 20.88 0.11 -4.35
C LYS A 388 21.10 1.61 -4.30
N PHE A 389 20.08 2.39 -4.61
CA PHE A 389 20.16 3.86 -4.68
C PHE A 389 21.32 4.37 -5.56
N GLY A 390 21.74 3.61 -6.57
CA GLY A 390 22.89 3.94 -7.44
C GLY A 390 24.28 3.66 -6.84
N PHE A 391 24.37 3.02 -5.68
CA PHE A 391 25.63 2.64 -5.02
C PHE A 391 25.79 1.13 -4.95
N VAL A 392 27.03 0.65 -5.09
CA VAL A 392 27.36 -0.74 -4.76
C VAL A 392 27.22 -0.91 -3.25
N CYS A 393 26.38 -1.86 -2.85
CA CYS A 393 26.09 -2.16 -1.48
C CYS A 393 26.42 -3.62 -1.21
N ARG A 394 27.13 -3.89 -0.11
CA ARG A 394 27.29 -5.25 0.38
C ARG A 394 25.99 -5.68 1.06
N LYS A 395 25.51 -6.87 0.71
CA LYS A 395 24.27 -7.44 1.22
C LYS A 395 24.55 -8.33 2.42
N TYR A 396 23.78 -8.14 3.49
CA TYR A 396 23.79 -9.00 4.66
C TYR A 396 22.39 -9.51 4.94
N THR A 397 22.17 -10.82 4.74
CA THR A 397 20.95 -11.48 5.21
C THR A 397 21.10 -11.77 6.70
N ILE A 398 20.19 -11.23 7.50
CA ILE A 398 20.15 -11.42 8.94
C ILE A 398 18.92 -12.25 9.25
N CYS A 399 19.15 -13.53 9.55
CA CYS A 399 18.12 -14.43 10.08
C CYS A 399 18.10 -14.29 11.61
N GLU A 400 16.94 -14.56 12.21
CA GLU A 400 16.75 -14.63 13.67
C GLU A 400 17.90 -15.35 14.39
N ARG A 401 18.37 -14.70 15.48
CA ARG A 401 19.34 -15.10 16.52
C ARG A 401 20.51 -16.05 16.14
N ASN A 402 21.72 -15.51 16.33
CA ASN A 402 22.75 -16.26 17.07
C ASN A 402 22.27 -16.40 18.52
N ASP A 403 21.72 -17.56 18.87
CA ASP A 403 21.64 -17.97 20.27
C ASP A 403 23.07 -18.12 20.80
N GLY A 404 23.45 -17.22 21.72
CA GLY A 404 24.62 -17.33 22.59
C GLY A 404 24.20 -17.63 24.01
#